data_AF-A0A9X8VC43-F1
#
_entry.id   AF-A0A9X8VC43-F1
#
_cell.length_a   1.000
_cell.length_b   1.000
_cell.length_c   1.000
_cell.angle_alpha   90.00
_cell.angle_beta   90.00
_cell.angle_gamma   90.00
#
_symmetry.space_group_name_H-M   'P 1'
#
loop_
_entity.id
_entity.type
_entity.pdbx_description
1 polymer ?
#
loop_
_entity_poly.entity_id
_entity_poly.type
_entity_poly.pdbx_seq_one_letter_code
_entity_poly.pdbx_strand_id
1 'polypeptide(L)'
;GVDGIMVMPALVYSAKPHETAAHFRSVAGATDLPIMVYNNPPIYKNDVTPDILTSLVDCENIVCFKDSSGDTRRFIDLRNEVGDRFVLFAGLDDVVLESIAV
;
A
#
# COMPACT_ATOMS: atom_id res chain seq x y z
N GLY A 1 -11.37 14.86 -14.55
CA GLY A 1 -10.58 13.72 -15.04
C GLY A 1 -10.86 12.56 -14.13
N VAL A 2 -9.88 11.67 -13.87
CA VAL A 2 -9.94 10.73 -12.74
C VAL A 2 -9.54 11.46 -11.45
N ASP A 3 -10.02 11.00 -10.30
CA ASP A 3 -9.74 11.61 -8.98
C ASP A 3 -8.50 11.03 -8.29
N GLY A 4 -8.00 9.89 -8.78
CA GLY A 4 -6.83 9.21 -8.24
C GLY A 4 -6.52 7.93 -9.00
N ILE A 5 -5.42 7.27 -8.63
CA ILE A 5 -4.96 6.02 -9.25
C ILE A 5 -4.70 4.94 -8.20
N MET A 6 -4.99 3.69 -8.56
CA MET A 6 -4.62 2.53 -7.78
C MET A 6 -3.43 1.85 -8.44
N VAL A 7 -2.32 1.72 -7.72
CA VAL A 7 -1.05 1.25 -8.25
C VAL A 7 -0.66 -0.04 -7.54
N MET A 8 -0.38 -1.06 -8.34
CA MET A 8 0.09 -2.36 -7.88
C MET A 8 1.63 -2.40 -7.92
N PRO A 9 2.28 -3.24 -7.09
CA PRO A 9 3.68 -3.57 -7.31
C PRO A 9 3.85 -4.32 -8.64
N ALA A 10 5.10 -4.58 -9.03
CA ALA A 10 5.37 -5.35 -10.24
C ALA A 10 4.68 -6.73 -10.16
N LEU A 11 3.97 -7.15 -11.21
CA LEU A 11 3.14 -8.37 -11.16
C LEU A 11 3.90 -9.66 -11.46
N VAL A 12 4.88 -9.58 -12.35
CA VAL A 12 5.61 -10.77 -12.88
C VAL A 12 7.07 -10.78 -12.41
N TYR A 13 7.63 -9.60 -12.20
CA TYR A 13 9.01 -9.44 -11.75
C TYR A 13 9.09 -9.56 -10.23
N SER A 14 9.87 -10.51 -9.71
CA SER A 14 10.10 -10.64 -8.26
C SER A 14 11.00 -9.51 -7.76
N ALA A 15 10.37 -8.44 -7.30
CA ALA A 15 11.07 -7.24 -6.86
C ALA A 15 11.58 -7.40 -5.43
N LYS A 16 12.74 -6.82 -5.16
CA LYS A 16 13.23 -6.60 -3.80
C LYS A 16 12.47 -5.43 -3.16
N PRO A 17 12.45 -5.32 -1.81
CA PRO A 17 11.76 -4.24 -1.11
C PRO A 17 12.13 -2.83 -1.61
N HIS A 18 13.43 -2.56 -1.82
CA HIS A 18 13.90 -1.26 -2.31
C HIS A 18 13.48 -0.98 -3.77
N GLU A 19 13.37 -2.01 -4.61
CA GLU A 19 12.90 -1.87 -5.99
C GLU A 19 11.39 -1.57 -6.02
N THR A 20 10.64 -2.20 -5.13
CA THR A 20 9.21 -1.93 -4.94
C THR A 20 8.97 -0.49 -4.47
N ALA A 21 9.74 -0.02 -3.48
CA ALA A 21 9.69 1.38 -3.04
C ALA A 21 10.06 2.34 -4.17
N ALA A 22 11.13 2.05 -4.94
CA ALA A 22 11.55 2.87 -6.07
C ALA A 22 10.47 2.95 -7.17
N HIS A 23 9.76 1.85 -7.44
CA HIS A 23 8.62 1.84 -8.37
C HIS A 23 7.53 2.81 -7.93
N PHE A 24 7.08 2.73 -6.68
CA PHE A 24 6.05 3.64 -6.16
C PHE A 24 6.50 5.10 -6.15
N ARG A 25 7.76 5.37 -5.77
CA ARG A 25 8.35 6.72 -5.83
C ARG A 25 8.40 7.29 -7.25
N SER A 26 8.75 6.45 -8.21
CA SER A 26 8.79 6.84 -9.63
C SER A 26 7.40 7.24 -10.13
N VAL A 27 6.37 6.45 -9.80
CA VAL A 27 4.98 6.80 -10.14
C VAL A 27 4.52 8.05 -9.41
N ALA A 28 4.80 8.16 -8.10
CA ALA A 28 4.47 9.33 -7.29
C ALA A 28 5.12 10.63 -7.82
N GLY A 29 6.36 10.57 -8.30
CA GLY A 29 7.05 11.73 -8.88
C GLY A 29 6.56 12.12 -10.28
N ALA A 30 5.77 11.27 -10.94
CA ALA A 30 5.29 11.49 -12.31
C ALA A 30 3.88 12.11 -12.37
N THR A 31 3.20 12.30 -11.23
CA THR A 31 1.82 12.82 -11.18
C THR A 31 1.50 13.48 -9.85
N ASP A 32 0.62 14.48 -9.87
CA ASP A 32 0.06 15.09 -8.65
C ASP A 32 -1.21 14.37 -8.17
N LEU A 33 -1.64 13.30 -8.85
CA LEU A 33 -2.84 12.55 -8.47
C LEU A 33 -2.63 11.76 -7.17
N PRO A 34 -3.66 11.64 -6.31
CA PRO A 34 -3.64 10.74 -5.16
C PRO A 34 -3.46 9.27 -5.59
N ILE A 35 -2.60 8.55 -4.87
CA ILE A 35 -2.22 7.18 -5.13
C ILE A 35 -2.68 6.27 -3.99
N MET A 36 -3.38 5.21 -4.37
CA MET A 36 -3.66 4.04 -3.53
C MET A 36 -2.70 2.92 -3.89
N VAL A 37 -1.83 2.55 -2.96
CA VAL A 37 -1.01 1.35 -3.06
C VAL A 37 -1.89 0.14 -2.83
N TYR A 38 -1.90 -0.80 -3.77
CA TYR A 38 -2.68 -2.03 -3.67
C TYR A 38 -1.76 -3.25 -3.52
N ASN A 39 -1.89 -3.96 -2.41
CA ASN A 39 -1.18 -5.19 -2.06
C ASN A 39 -2.09 -6.42 -2.08
N ASN A 40 -1.64 -7.50 -2.72
CA ASN A 40 -2.33 -8.77 -2.90
C ASN A 40 -1.28 -9.85 -3.25
N PRO A 41 -0.40 -10.17 -2.28
CA PRO A 41 0.72 -11.08 -2.48
C PRO A 41 0.32 -12.49 -2.94
N PRO A 42 -0.85 -13.06 -2.57
CA PRO A 42 -1.28 -14.35 -3.12
C PRO A 42 -1.34 -14.41 -4.65
N ILE A 43 -1.58 -13.28 -5.32
CA ILE A 43 -1.74 -13.24 -6.78
C ILE A 43 -0.42 -13.01 -7.51
N TYR A 44 0.45 -12.12 -7.02
CA TYR A 44 1.64 -11.67 -7.76
C TYR A 44 2.98 -11.81 -7.01
N LYS A 45 3.00 -12.48 -5.85
CA LYS A 45 4.19 -12.83 -5.03
C LYS A 45 4.93 -11.66 -4.39
N ASN A 46 4.96 -10.49 -5.01
CA ASN A 46 5.52 -9.30 -4.40
C ASN A 46 4.61 -8.82 -3.28
N ASP A 47 5.20 -8.66 -2.10
CA ASP A 47 4.50 -8.21 -0.91
C ASP A 47 4.92 -6.80 -0.55
N VAL A 48 3.97 -5.87 -0.50
CA VAL A 48 4.18 -4.51 -0.01
C VAL A 48 3.98 -4.52 1.50
N THR A 49 5.09 -4.61 2.23
CA THR A 49 5.09 -4.67 3.69
C THR A 49 4.91 -3.28 4.34
N PRO A 50 4.53 -3.21 5.64
CA PRO A 50 4.52 -1.95 6.39
C PRO A 50 5.84 -1.18 6.30
N ASP A 51 7.00 -1.84 6.43
CA ASP A 51 8.31 -1.21 6.27
C ASP A 51 8.47 -0.47 4.92
N ILE A 52 7.97 -1.06 3.82
CA ILE A 52 8.01 -0.43 2.50
C ILE A 52 7.12 0.82 2.51
N LEU A 53 5.91 0.75 3.07
CA LEU A 53 5.02 1.92 3.18
C LEU A 53 5.58 3.02 4.08
N THR A 54 6.18 2.65 5.21
CA THR A 54 6.88 3.58 6.11
C THR A 54 8.03 4.27 5.38
N SER A 55 8.71 3.57 4.47
CA SER A 55 9.72 4.19 3.60
C SER A 55 9.16 5.15 2.55
N LEU A 56 7.83 5.25 2.37
CA LEU A 56 7.15 6.08 1.37
C LEU A 56 6.37 7.25 1.98
N VAL A 57 6.48 7.48 3.30
CA VAL A 57 5.71 8.53 4.01
C VAL A 57 5.96 9.94 3.49
N ASP A 58 7.15 10.18 2.93
CA ASP A 58 7.57 11.44 2.30
C ASP A 58 6.92 11.67 0.93
N CYS A 59 6.33 10.65 0.30
CA CYS A 59 5.54 10.82 -0.92
C CYS A 59 4.12 11.27 -0.56
N GLU A 60 3.90 12.59 -0.47
CA GLU A 60 2.63 13.19 -0.02
C GLU A 60 1.40 12.72 -0.81
N ASN A 61 1.55 12.43 -2.10
CA ASN A 61 0.46 11.94 -2.95
C ASN A 61 0.20 10.43 -2.82
N ILE A 62 1.04 9.66 -2.12
CA ILE A 62 0.69 8.30 -1.69
C ILE A 62 -0.13 8.42 -0.41
N VAL A 63 -1.45 8.25 -0.53
CA VAL A 63 -2.41 8.58 0.53
C VAL A 63 -3.10 7.37 1.12
N CYS A 64 -3.05 6.22 0.44
CA CYS A 64 -3.88 5.08 0.78
C CYS A 64 -3.14 3.76 0.60
N PHE A 65 -3.41 2.82 1.51
CA PHE A 65 -2.97 1.45 1.41
C PHE A 65 -4.18 0.51 1.41
N LYS A 66 -4.32 -0.28 0.35
CA LYS A 66 -5.32 -1.34 0.23
C LYS A 66 -4.63 -2.70 0.30
N ASP A 67 -5.00 -3.53 1.27
CA ASP A 67 -4.37 -4.83 1.50
C ASP A 67 -5.34 -6.00 1.37
N SER A 68 -4.99 -6.95 0.50
CA SER A 68 -5.65 -8.23 0.31
C SER A 68 -4.75 -9.41 0.72
N SER A 69 -3.81 -9.21 1.66
CA SER A 69 -2.97 -10.30 2.17
C SER A 69 -3.71 -11.23 3.13
N GLY A 70 -4.79 -10.72 3.75
CA GLY A 70 -5.54 -11.40 4.82
C GLY A 70 -4.92 -11.24 6.21
N ASP A 71 -3.76 -10.58 6.32
CA ASP A 71 -3.11 -10.31 7.61
C ASP A 71 -3.54 -8.95 8.17
N THR A 72 -4.57 -8.96 9.01
CA THR A 72 -5.16 -7.75 9.61
C THR A 72 -4.20 -7.02 10.55
N ARG A 73 -3.16 -7.70 11.08
CA ARG A 73 -2.16 -7.09 11.96
C ARG A 73 -1.37 -6.00 11.27
N ARG A 74 -1.22 -6.07 9.95
CA ARG A 74 -0.50 -5.07 9.14
C ARG A 74 -1.12 -3.68 9.24
N PHE A 75 -2.43 -3.59 9.39
CA PHE A 75 -3.10 -2.31 9.61
C PHE A 75 -2.72 -1.72 10.96
N ILE A 76 -2.63 -2.56 12.01
CA ILE A 76 -2.22 -2.16 13.37
C ILE A 76 -0.75 -1.72 13.35
N ASP A 77 0.12 -2.52 12.73
CA ASP A 77 1.55 -2.22 12.62
C ASP A 77 1.76 -0.88 11.90
N LEU A 78 1.09 -0.68 10.76
CA LEU A 78 1.19 0.57 10.00
C LEU A 78 0.63 1.77 10.78
N ARG A 79 -0.53 1.63 11.45
CA ARG A 79 -1.09 2.68 12.31
C ARG A 79 -0.13 3.05 13.44
N ASN A 80 0.52 2.07 14.06
CA ASN A 80 1.49 2.30 15.13
C ASN A 80 2.76 3.02 14.62
N GLU A 81 3.22 2.68 13.41
CA GLU A 81 4.44 3.25 12.83
C GLU A 81 4.25 4.67 12.30
N VAL A 82 3.13 4.94 11.62
CA VAL A 82 2.94 6.19 10.86
C VAL A 82 1.67 6.96 11.23
N GLY A 83 0.90 6.51 12.23
CA GLY A 83 -0.33 7.14 12.66
C GLY A 83 -1.38 7.18 11.53
N ASP A 84 -2.01 8.34 11.34
CA ASP A 84 -3.05 8.55 10.34
C ASP A 84 -2.53 8.91 8.94
N ARG A 85 -1.23 8.65 8.67
CA ARG A 85 -0.59 9.04 7.42
C ARG A 85 -1.24 8.41 6.18
N PHE A 86 -1.74 7.18 6.31
CA PHE A 86 -2.40 6.47 5.21
C PHE A 86 -3.84 6.13 5.56
N VAL A 87 -4.73 6.27 4.59
CA VAL A 87 -6.06 5.68 4.66
C VAL A 87 -5.92 4.18 4.41
N LEU A 88 -6.48 3.37 5.33
CA LEU A 88 -6.37 1.92 5.31
C LEU A 88 -7.63 1.31 4.70
N PHE A 89 -7.46 0.46 3.70
CA PHE A 89 -8.56 -0.25 3.03
C PHE A 89 -8.36 -1.76 3.09
N ALA A 90 -9.35 -2.45 3.65
CA ALA A 90 -9.44 -3.90 3.55
C ALA A 90 -9.76 -4.30 2.11
N GLY A 91 -8.93 -5.18 1.55
CA GLY A 91 -9.08 -5.71 0.20
C GLY A 91 -9.71 -7.09 0.14
N LEU A 92 -10.05 -7.69 1.29
CA LEU A 92 -10.81 -8.94 1.41
C LEU A 92 -12.02 -8.69 2.30
N ASP A 93 -13.18 -9.20 1.88
CA ASP A 93 -14.47 -8.90 2.50
C ASP A 93 -14.67 -9.59 3.87
N ASP A 94 -14.05 -10.75 4.06
CA ASP A 94 -14.18 -11.59 5.26
C ASP A 94 -13.37 -11.10 6.47
N VAL A 95 -12.50 -10.12 6.27
CA VAL A 95 -11.65 -9.53 7.33
C VAL A 95 -11.84 -8.02 7.49
N VAL A 96 -12.90 -7.45 6.89
CA VAL A 96 -13.16 -6.00 6.92
C VAL A 96 -13.32 -5.50 8.35
N LEU A 97 -14.08 -6.21 9.19
CA LEU A 97 -14.40 -5.77 10.55
C LEU A 97 -13.14 -5.58 11.40
N GLU A 98 -12.25 -6.58 11.39
CA GLU A 98 -10.99 -6.55 12.10
C GLU A 98 -10.04 -5.50 11.53
N SER A 99 -10.04 -5.30 10.21
CA SER A 99 -9.15 -4.36 9.53
C SER A 99 -9.50 -2.89 9.81
N ILE A 100 -10.79 -2.55 9.97
CA ILE A 100 -11.25 -1.17 10.22
C ILE A 100 -11.32 -0.81 11.71
N ALA A 101 -11.15 -1.78 12.61
CA ALA A 101 -11.17 -1.55 14.05
C ALA A 101 -9.86 -0.93 14.60
N VAL A 102 -8.99 -0.44 13.70
CA VAL A 102 -7.59 -0.03 13.94
C VAL A 102 -7.40 1.48 13.94
#